data_AF-A0A6H0XV09-F1
#
_entry.id   AF-A0A6H0XV09-F1
#
_cell.length_a   1.000
_cell.length_b   1.000
_cell.length_c   1.000
_cell.angle_alpha   90.00
_cell.angle_beta   90.00
_cell.angle_gamma   90.00
#
_symmetry.space_group_name_H-M   'P 1'
#
loop_
_entity.id
_entity.type
_entity.pdbx_description
1 polymer ?
#
loop_
_entity_poly.entity_id
_entity_poly.type
_entity_poly.pdbx_seq_one_letter_code
_entity_poly.pdbx_strand_id
1 'polypeptide(L)'
;MSTIKAGPKTWVLRCKIHRTTAILYVETTTTLTTVKDELRKALLETHSTGTIETISGATPIPSSTEGIILGKLVDPTSARRGWERIGDEVDDIDWAFTEKGKGKAAAGKGRTQNDNSKVTVQSVGLVDGSLVGVMFRSSADNKETPIDPSVAKKDVWDIVMPRMDVHDDDEDEAVDVDDGDLSDSEIPIPIHARTTNGHMYNT
;
A
#
# COMPACT_ATOMS: atom_id res chain seq x y z
N MET A 1 -3.25 16.72 15.24
CA MET A 1 -2.88 15.32 14.96
C MET A 1 -2.71 14.60 16.28
N SER A 2 -3.40 13.48 16.49
CA SER A 2 -3.18 12.65 17.67
C SER A 2 -1.85 11.95 17.52
N THR A 3 -0.91 12.18 18.44
CA THR A 3 0.42 11.57 18.37
C THR A 3 0.31 10.09 18.71
N ILE A 4 0.44 9.22 17.70
CA ILE A 4 0.46 7.77 17.89
C ILE A 4 1.86 7.37 18.35
N LYS A 5 1.96 6.78 19.54
CA LYS A 5 3.22 6.23 20.05
C LYS A 5 3.43 4.85 19.46
N ALA A 6 4.59 4.61 18.84
CA ALA A 6 4.95 3.28 18.36
C ALA A 6 4.98 2.29 19.55
N GLY A 7 4.23 1.20 19.41
CA GLY A 7 4.10 0.15 20.41
C GLY A 7 3.52 -1.13 19.80
N PRO A 8 3.36 -2.20 20.59
CA PRO A 8 2.93 -3.51 20.09
C PRO A 8 1.48 -3.54 19.54
N LYS A 9 0.70 -2.48 19.79
CA LYS A 9 -0.67 -2.32 19.26
C LYS A 9 -0.74 -1.36 18.08
N THR A 10 0.41 -0.84 17.64
CA THR A 10 0.54 0.07 16.52
C THR A 10 0.95 -0.74 15.29
N TRP A 11 0.11 -0.74 14.28
CA TRP A 11 0.38 -1.38 12.99
C TRP A 11 0.75 -0.35 11.94
N VAL A 12 1.53 -0.80 10.97
CA VAL A 12 1.91 -0.05 9.78
C VAL A 12 1.05 -0.51 8.62
N LEU A 13 0.24 0.38 8.07
CA LEU A 13 -0.51 0.14 6.83
C LEU A 13 0.21 0.78 5.66
N ARG A 14 0.36 0.02 4.57
CA ARG A 14 0.92 0.49 3.30
C ARG A 14 -0.23 0.76 2.33
N CYS A 15 -0.69 2.00 2.28
CA CYS A 15 -1.78 2.43 1.43
C CYS A 15 -1.27 2.74 0.03
N LYS A 16 -1.76 2.03 -0.98
CA LYS A 16 -1.28 2.12 -2.36
C LYS A 16 -2.32 2.75 -3.27
N ILE A 17 -1.92 3.80 -3.98
CA ILE A 17 -2.70 4.50 -5.01
C ILE A 17 -1.79 4.62 -6.24
N HIS A 18 -2.14 3.96 -7.34
CA HIS A 18 -1.31 3.93 -8.54
C HIS A 18 0.16 3.60 -8.21
N ARG A 19 1.06 4.58 -8.36
CA ARG A 19 2.50 4.50 -8.04
C ARG A 19 2.83 5.05 -6.65
N THR A 20 1.94 5.83 -6.04
CA THR A 20 2.13 6.43 -4.71
C THR A 20 1.85 5.42 -3.60
N THR A 21 2.73 5.37 -2.59
CA THR A 21 2.51 4.61 -1.37
C THR A 21 2.50 5.58 -0.18
N ALA A 22 1.38 5.69 0.50
CA ALA A 22 1.29 6.34 1.81
C ALA A 22 1.47 5.30 2.91
N ILE A 23 2.25 5.64 3.94
CA ILE A 23 2.49 4.76 5.09
C ILE A 23 1.80 5.39 6.30
N LEU A 24 0.89 4.65 6.92
CA LEU A 24 0.15 5.09 8.10
C LEU A 24 0.46 4.21 9.29
N TYR A 25 0.76 4.83 10.42
CA TYR A 25 0.79 4.17 11.72
C TYR A 25 -0.60 4.27 12.33
N VAL A 26 -1.20 3.14 12.68
CA VAL A 26 -2.57 3.08 13.20
C VAL A 26 -2.63 2.15 14.41
N GLU A 27 -3.55 2.40 15.33
CA GLU A 27 -3.83 1.42 16.38
C GLU A 27 -4.76 0.33 15.84
N THR A 28 -4.63 -0.89 16.36
CA THR A 28 -5.52 -2.02 15.98
C THR A 28 -7.02 -1.73 16.15
N THR A 29 -7.37 -0.88 17.13
CA THR A 29 -8.73 -0.46 17.46
C THR A 29 -9.20 0.78 16.70
N THR A 30 -8.34 1.40 15.89
CA THR A 30 -8.71 2.56 15.06
C THR A 30 -9.78 2.15 14.04
N THR A 31 -10.78 3.01 13.85
CA THR A 31 -11.87 2.77 12.89
C THR A 31 -11.43 3.08 11.47
N LEU A 32 -12.02 2.40 10.48
CA LEU A 32 -11.68 2.66 9.07
C LEU A 32 -12.02 4.09 8.64
N THR A 33 -13.07 4.70 9.19
CA THR A 33 -13.39 6.12 8.93
C THR A 33 -12.24 7.04 9.36
N THR A 34 -11.64 6.80 10.53
CA THR A 34 -10.46 7.56 10.98
C THR A 34 -9.25 7.29 10.10
N VAL A 35 -9.03 6.05 9.65
CA VAL A 35 -7.95 5.73 8.71
C VAL A 35 -8.12 6.47 7.38
N LYS A 36 -9.35 6.50 6.83
CA LYS A 36 -9.67 7.25 5.60
C LYS A 36 -9.42 8.76 5.77
N ASP A 37 -9.78 9.33 6.92
CA ASP A 37 -9.58 10.75 7.20
C ASP A 37 -8.09 11.11 7.33
N GLU A 38 -7.32 10.31 8.08
CA GLU A 38 -5.87 10.52 8.24
C GLU A 38 -5.12 10.30 6.92
N LEU A 39 -5.51 9.28 6.14
CA LEU A 39 -4.99 9.08 4.79
C LEU A 39 -5.24 10.32 3.92
N ARG A 40 -6.47 10.85 3.91
CA ARG A 40 -6.83 12.03 3.12
C ARG A 40 -6.00 13.24 3.51
N LYS A 41 -5.84 13.51 4.81
CA LYS A 41 -4.98 14.59 5.31
C LYS A 41 -3.54 14.42 4.83
N ALA A 42 -2.97 13.23 5.02
CA ALA A 42 -1.60 12.94 4.58
C ALA A 42 -1.43 13.17 3.07
N LEU A 43 -2.39 12.73 2.26
CA LEU A 43 -2.34 12.94 0.80
C LEU A 43 -2.41 14.43 0.44
N LEU A 44 -3.29 15.21 1.08
CA LEU A 44 -3.40 16.66 0.86
C LEU A 44 -2.13 17.41 1.28
N GLU A 45 -1.47 16.98 2.35
CA GLU A 45 -0.21 17.56 2.81
C GLU A 45 0.95 17.25 1.85
N THR A 46 0.96 16.05 1.26
CA THR A 46 2.00 15.64 0.29
C THR A 46 1.74 16.10 -1.14
N HIS A 47 0.49 16.47 -1.47
CA HIS A 47 0.06 16.86 -2.82
C HIS A 47 -0.60 18.23 -2.78
N SER A 48 0.23 19.27 -2.87
CA SER A 48 -0.20 20.68 -2.79
C SER A 48 -1.20 21.12 -3.86
N THR A 49 -1.28 20.40 -4.98
CA THR A 49 -2.25 20.64 -6.05
C THR A 49 -3.66 20.10 -5.72
N GLY A 50 -3.80 19.29 -4.66
CA GLY A 50 -5.04 18.59 -4.32
C GLY A 50 -5.40 17.46 -5.28
N THR A 51 -4.46 17.04 -6.14
CA THR A 51 -4.64 15.97 -7.12
C THR A 51 -3.55 14.91 -6.96
N ILE A 52 -3.87 13.67 -7.30
CA ILE A 52 -2.93 12.55 -7.36
C ILE A 52 -2.91 11.95 -8.77
N GLU A 53 -1.75 11.51 -9.22
CA GLU A 53 -1.63 10.81 -10.50
C GLU A 53 -2.23 9.41 -10.41
N THR A 54 -3.11 9.10 -11.37
CA THR A 54 -3.80 7.81 -11.53
C THR A 54 -3.78 7.42 -13.01
N ILE A 55 -4.22 6.22 -13.35
CA ILE A 55 -4.37 5.74 -14.73
C ILE A 55 -5.30 6.63 -15.56
N SER A 56 -6.25 7.33 -14.92
CA SER A 56 -7.15 8.27 -15.59
C SER A 56 -6.56 9.69 -15.70
N GLY A 57 -5.29 9.87 -15.34
CA GLY A 57 -4.62 11.16 -15.23
C GLY A 57 -4.65 11.73 -13.80
N ALA A 58 -4.57 13.04 -13.67
CA ALA A 58 -4.64 13.73 -12.39
C ALA A 58 -6.05 13.67 -11.81
N THR A 59 -6.24 12.86 -10.77
CA THR A 59 -7.53 12.69 -10.08
C THR A 59 -7.57 13.55 -8.81
N PRO A 60 -8.62 14.34 -8.57
CA PRO A 60 -8.76 15.13 -7.36
C PRO A 60 -8.90 14.24 -6.12
N ILE A 61 -8.23 14.63 -5.03
CA ILE A 61 -8.40 13.97 -3.73
C ILE A 61 -9.80 14.30 -3.21
N PRO A 62 -10.63 13.31 -2.82
CA PRO A 62 -11.99 13.55 -2.34
C PRO A 62 -12.04 14.48 -1.12
N SER A 63 -13.09 15.31 -1.05
CA SER A 63 -13.32 16.20 0.11
C SER A 63 -13.85 15.45 1.34
N SER A 64 -14.53 14.32 1.14
CA SER A 64 -15.10 13.47 2.19
C SER A 64 -14.44 12.09 2.25
N THR A 65 -14.56 11.42 3.40
CA THR A 65 -14.06 10.04 3.61
C THR A 65 -14.86 9.00 2.83
N GLU A 66 -16.13 9.26 2.52
CA GLU A 66 -16.99 8.39 1.70
C GLU A 66 -16.50 8.26 0.25
N GLY A 67 -15.82 9.30 -0.25
CA GLY A 67 -15.19 9.26 -1.57
C GLY A 67 -13.97 8.35 -1.64
N ILE A 68 -13.51 7.79 -0.52
CA ILE A 68 -12.33 6.92 -0.45
C ILE A 68 -12.79 5.48 -0.18
N ILE A 69 -12.43 4.58 -1.08
CA ILE A 69 -12.68 3.14 -0.96
C ILE A 69 -11.36 2.47 -0.59
N LEU A 70 -11.41 1.62 0.43
CA LEU A 70 -10.27 0.81 0.87
C LEU A 70 -10.46 -0.63 0.44
N GLY A 71 -9.37 -1.29 0.06
CA GLY A 71 -9.35 -2.70 -0.29
C GLY A 71 -8.22 -3.44 0.40
N LYS A 72 -8.47 -4.68 0.82
CA LYS A 72 -7.41 -5.62 1.21
C LYS A 72 -7.08 -6.52 0.03
N LEU A 73 -5.88 -7.06 0.01
CA LEU A 73 -5.52 -8.09 -0.96
C LEU A 73 -6.42 -9.33 -0.79
N VAL A 74 -6.93 -9.87 -1.91
CA VAL A 74 -7.60 -11.18 -1.92
C VAL A 74 -6.61 -12.28 -1.54
N ASP A 75 -5.34 -12.11 -1.93
CA ASP A 75 -4.24 -12.98 -1.57
C ASP A 75 -3.04 -12.15 -1.12
N PRO A 76 -2.63 -12.23 0.15
CA PRO A 76 -1.46 -11.50 0.66
C PRO A 76 -0.16 -11.81 -0.08
N THR A 77 -0.07 -12.99 -0.73
CA THR A 77 1.12 -13.42 -1.47
C THR A 77 1.13 -12.94 -2.92
N SER A 78 -0.01 -12.50 -3.46
CA SER A 78 -0.14 -12.13 -4.87
C SER A 78 -1.12 -10.99 -5.09
N ALA A 79 -0.57 -9.79 -5.31
CA ALA A 79 -1.34 -8.61 -5.70
C ALA A 79 -2.09 -8.76 -7.04
N ARG A 80 -1.71 -9.75 -7.87
CA ARG A 80 -2.38 -10.03 -9.16
C ARG A 80 -3.78 -10.61 -8.98
N ARG A 81 -4.07 -11.23 -7.83
CA ARG A 81 -5.39 -11.82 -7.55
C ARG A 81 -6.46 -10.78 -7.25
N GLY A 82 -6.08 -9.50 -7.20
CA GLY A 82 -6.98 -8.39 -7.01
C GLY A 82 -7.20 -8.05 -5.54
N TRP A 83 -8.20 -7.22 -5.31
CA TRP A 83 -8.48 -6.60 -4.03
C TRP A 83 -9.96 -6.74 -3.70
N GLU A 84 -10.24 -6.94 -2.42
CA GLU A 84 -11.57 -7.04 -1.84
C GLU A 84 -11.85 -5.74 -1.07
N ARG A 85 -12.98 -5.07 -1.35
CA ARG A 85 -13.38 -3.85 -0.63
C ARG A 85 -13.59 -4.14 0.85
N ILE A 86 -13.22 -3.19 1.70
CA ILE A 86 -13.38 -3.28 3.15
C ILE A 86 -14.03 -2.01 3.71
N GLY A 87 -14.91 -2.17 4.69
CA GLY A 87 -15.55 -1.08 5.42
C GLY A 87 -16.76 -0.46 4.74
N ASP A 88 -16.86 -0.46 3.41
CA ASP A 88 -18.10 0.01 2.76
C ASP A 88 -19.18 -1.07 2.84
N GLU A 89 -20.47 -0.68 2.87
CA GLU A 89 -21.59 -1.60 2.69
C GLU A 89 -21.42 -2.27 1.34
N VAL A 90 -20.83 -3.47 1.36
CA VAL A 90 -20.93 -4.39 0.24
C VAL A 90 -22.36 -4.88 0.34
N ASP A 91 -23.25 -4.37 -0.52
CA ASP A 91 -24.42 -5.15 -0.90
C ASP A 91 -23.85 -6.51 -1.32
N ASP A 92 -24.10 -7.53 -0.50
CA ASP A 92 -23.64 -8.91 -0.70
C ASP A 92 -24.17 -9.41 -2.06
N ILE A 93 -23.48 -9.07 -3.16
CA ILE A 93 -23.58 -9.85 -4.38
C ILE A 93 -22.67 -11.04 -4.17
N ASP A 94 -23.30 -12.06 -3.60
CA ASP A 94 -22.86 -13.42 -3.39
C ASP A 94 -21.96 -13.92 -4.54
N TRP A 95 -20.63 -13.69 -4.43
CA TRP A 95 -19.64 -14.42 -5.23
C TRP A 95 -19.45 -15.79 -4.59
N ALA A 96 -20.52 -16.57 -4.59
CA ALA A 96 -20.50 -18.01 -4.36
C ALA A 96 -20.61 -18.70 -5.73
N PHE A 97 -19.51 -18.72 -6.48
CA PHE A 97 -19.32 -19.78 -7.47
C PHE A 97 -19.09 -21.09 -6.71
N THR A 98 -20.19 -21.74 -6.31
CA THR A 98 -20.20 -23.18 -6.08
C THR A 98 -21.44 -23.76 -6.72
N GLU A 99 -21.20 -24.76 -7.54
CA GLU A 99 -22.18 -25.43 -8.38
C GLU A 99 -23.33 -26.04 -7.57
N LYS A 100 -24.45 -26.12 -8.25
CA LYS A 100 -25.80 -26.50 -7.80
C LYS A 100 -25.84 -27.92 -7.21
N GLY A 101 -25.55 -28.06 -5.92
CA GLY A 101 -25.78 -29.27 -5.13
C GLY A 101 -27.02 -29.15 -4.24
N LYS A 102 -28.07 -29.93 -4.51
CA LYS A 102 -29.28 -30.05 -3.70
C LYS A 102 -28.92 -30.65 -2.32
N GLY A 103 -28.89 -29.85 -1.24
CA GLY A 103 -28.64 -30.39 0.09
C GLY A 103 -28.71 -29.37 1.24
N LYS A 104 -29.83 -29.40 1.97
CA LYS A 104 -30.00 -29.09 3.41
C LYS A 104 -29.16 -27.96 4.06
N ALA A 105 -29.87 -26.86 4.34
CA ALA A 105 -29.72 -25.89 5.44
C ALA A 105 -28.38 -25.83 6.20
N ALA A 106 -27.72 -24.67 6.09
CA ALA A 106 -26.93 -24.08 7.17
C ALA A 106 -27.29 -22.59 7.28
N ALA A 107 -27.59 -22.15 8.50
CA ALA A 107 -28.03 -20.81 8.83
C ALA A 107 -27.02 -19.75 8.36
N GLY A 108 -27.38 -19.01 7.30
CA GLY A 108 -26.69 -17.81 6.88
C GLY A 108 -26.80 -16.77 7.98
N LYS A 109 -25.68 -16.50 8.65
CA LYS A 109 -25.53 -15.40 9.59
C LYS A 109 -25.63 -14.11 8.78
N GLY A 110 -26.84 -13.59 8.62
CA GLY A 110 -27.10 -12.30 7.98
C GLY A 110 -26.18 -11.26 8.62
N ARG A 111 -25.27 -10.70 7.82
CA ARG A 111 -24.48 -9.54 8.23
C ARG A 111 -25.42 -8.35 8.20
N THR A 112 -25.95 -8.02 9.38
CA THR A 112 -26.69 -6.80 9.63
C THR A 112 -25.84 -5.61 9.15
N GLN A 113 -26.49 -4.75 8.36
CA GLN A 113 -26.14 -3.37 8.03
C GLN A 113 -25.07 -2.80 8.97
N ASN A 114 -23.83 -2.74 8.46
CA ASN A 114 -22.65 -2.51 9.28
C ASN A 114 -22.46 -1.00 9.42
N ASP A 115 -22.82 -0.44 10.57
CA ASP A 115 -22.45 0.92 10.97
C ASP A 115 -20.92 1.05 10.86
N ASN A 116 -20.46 1.68 9.76
CA ASN A 116 -19.04 1.77 9.38
C ASN A 116 -18.20 2.44 10.48
N SER A 117 -18.85 3.20 11.39
CA SER A 117 -18.22 3.81 12.55
C SER A 117 -17.65 2.80 13.57
N LYS A 118 -18.07 1.52 13.53
CA LYS A 118 -17.58 0.46 14.43
C LYS A 118 -16.58 -0.50 13.78
N VAL A 119 -16.37 -0.38 12.47
CA VAL A 119 -15.45 -1.25 11.72
C VAL A 119 -14.02 -0.79 11.97
N THR A 120 -13.25 -1.61 12.68
CA THR A 120 -11.84 -1.35 13.02
C THR A 120 -10.88 -2.03 12.05
N VAL A 121 -9.64 -1.55 12.00
CA VAL A 121 -8.55 -2.15 11.20
C VAL A 121 -8.42 -3.66 11.47
N GLN A 122 -8.45 -4.07 12.74
CA GLN A 122 -8.39 -5.48 13.10
C GLN A 122 -9.63 -6.27 12.65
N SER A 123 -10.82 -5.68 12.72
CA SER A 123 -12.09 -6.38 12.41
C SER A 123 -12.23 -6.76 10.93
N VAL A 124 -11.53 -6.06 10.02
CA VAL A 124 -11.55 -6.34 8.58
C VAL A 124 -10.45 -7.29 8.12
N GLY A 125 -9.69 -7.84 9.06
CA GLY A 125 -8.64 -8.82 8.77
C GLY A 125 -7.35 -8.21 8.24
N LEU A 126 -7.15 -6.90 8.41
CA LEU A 126 -5.83 -6.30 8.24
C LEU A 126 -4.94 -6.69 9.42
N VAL A 127 -3.65 -6.78 9.16
CA VAL A 127 -2.57 -7.06 10.11
C VAL A 127 -1.43 -6.07 9.92
N ASP A 128 -0.43 -6.10 10.80
CA ASP A 128 0.76 -5.26 10.65
C ASP A 128 1.47 -5.48 9.30
N GLY A 129 1.88 -4.39 8.66
CA GLY A 129 2.47 -4.40 7.33
C GLY A 129 1.49 -4.66 6.19
N SER A 130 0.18 -4.76 6.43
CA SER A 130 -0.79 -5.03 5.36
C SER A 130 -0.73 -3.99 4.24
N LEU A 131 -0.85 -4.50 3.02
CA LEU A 131 -0.98 -3.66 1.84
C LEU A 131 -2.46 -3.37 1.60
N VAL A 132 -2.80 -2.08 1.55
CA VAL A 132 -4.16 -1.60 1.43
C VAL A 132 -4.30 -0.87 0.11
N GLY A 133 -5.19 -1.34 -0.75
CA GLY A 133 -5.53 -0.67 -1.99
C GLY A 133 -6.45 0.50 -1.71
N VAL A 134 -6.23 1.60 -2.41
CA VAL A 134 -7.03 2.81 -2.24
C VAL A 134 -7.54 3.25 -3.60
N MET A 135 -8.85 3.48 -3.68
CA MET A 135 -9.51 4.04 -4.85
C MET A 135 -10.35 5.24 -4.46
N PHE A 136 -10.52 6.17 -5.40
CA PHE A 136 -11.44 7.28 -5.23
C PHE A 136 -12.71 7.04 -6.03
N ARG A 137 -13.85 7.30 -5.41
CA ARG A 137 -15.14 7.25 -6.08
C ARG A 137 -15.15 8.30 -7.19
N SER A 138 -15.40 7.87 -8.43
CA SER A 138 -15.58 8.82 -9.53
C SER A 138 -16.89 9.58 -9.34
N SER A 139 -16.90 10.89 -9.60
CA SER A 139 -18.12 11.71 -9.56
C SER A 139 -19.23 11.20 -10.49
N ALA A 140 -18.91 10.33 -11.45
CA ALA A 140 -19.87 9.67 -12.33
C ALA A 140 -20.67 8.55 -11.66
N ASP A 141 -20.14 7.92 -10.60
CA ASP A 141 -20.81 6.84 -9.85
C ASP A 141 -21.87 7.38 -8.86
N ASN A 142 -21.93 8.70 -8.64
CA ASN A 142 -22.89 9.33 -7.73
C ASN A 142 -24.23 9.67 -8.38
N LYS A 143 -24.44 9.27 -9.64
CA LYS A 143 -25.78 9.32 -10.26
C LYS A 143 -26.43 7.97 -9.98
N GLU A 144 -27.49 7.98 -9.18
CA GLU A 144 -28.40 6.86 -8.90
C GLU A 144 -29.10 6.36 -10.17
N THR A 145 -28.33 5.90 -11.16
CA THR A 145 -28.87 5.09 -12.24
C THR A 145 -28.94 3.67 -11.71
N PRO A 146 -30.10 2.99 -11.76
CA PRO A 146 -30.19 1.57 -11.45
C PRO A 146 -29.25 0.82 -12.40
N ILE A 147 -28.06 0.46 -11.90
CA ILE A 147 -27.12 -0.35 -12.64
C ILE A 147 -27.68 -1.76 -12.60
N ASP A 148 -28.02 -2.31 -13.78
CA ASP A 148 -28.32 -3.72 -13.94
C ASP A 148 -27.18 -4.54 -13.28
N PRO A 149 -27.48 -5.42 -12.30
CA PRO A 149 -26.47 -6.21 -11.60
C PRO A 149 -25.65 -7.12 -12.53
N SER A 150 -26.06 -7.31 -13.80
CA SER A 150 -25.24 -7.99 -14.81
C SER A 150 -24.07 -7.15 -15.36
N VAL A 151 -24.08 -5.82 -15.13
CA VAL A 151 -23.05 -4.85 -15.57
C VAL A 151 -22.44 -4.14 -14.36
N ALA A 152 -22.25 -4.84 -13.24
CA ALA A 152 -21.36 -4.36 -12.20
C ALA A 152 -19.96 -4.24 -12.82
N LYS A 153 -19.51 -3.01 -13.12
CA LYS A 153 -18.14 -2.75 -13.57
C LYS A 153 -17.23 -3.38 -12.53
N LYS A 154 -16.49 -4.42 -12.92
CA LYS A 154 -15.46 -5.04 -12.09
C LYS A 154 -14.56 -3.92 -11.55
N ASP A 155 -14.37 -3.88 -10.24
CA ASP A 155 -13.53 -2.87 -9.61
C ASP A 155 -12.14 -2.90 -10.22
N VAL A 156 -11.82 -1.86 -10.99
CA VAL A 156 -10.51 -1.70 -11.60
C VAL A 156 -9.64 -0.97 -10.59
N TRP A 157 -8.95 -1.74 -9.76
CA TRP A 157 -7.97 -1.22 -8.82
C TRP A 157 -6.74 -0.69 -9.58
N ASP A 158 -6.59 0.62 -9.60
CA ASP A 158 -5.44 1.30 -10.19
C ASP A 158 -4.22 1.24 -9.25
N ILE A 159 -3.56 0.08 -9.19
CA ILE A 159 -2.42 -0.14 -8.31
C ILE A 159 -1.26 -0.75 -9.10
N VAL A 160 -0.14 -0.03 -9.11
CA VAL A 160 1.11 -0.45 -9.75
C VAL A 160 2.08 -0.93 -8.67
N MET A 161 2.41 -2.22 -8.71
CA MET A 161 3.46 -2.79 -7.86
C MET A 161 4.81 -2.65 -8.53
N PRO A 162 5.78 -1.94 -7.93
CA PRO A 162 7.15 -1.95 -8.41
C PRO A 162 7.70 -3.37 -8.39
N ARG A 163 8.47 -3.72 -9.42
CA ARG A 163 9.23 -4.95 -9.50
C ARG A 163 10.69 -4.54 -9.70
N MET A 164 11.60 -5.24 -9.02
CA MET A 164 12.99 -5.18 -9.43
C MET A 164 13.07 -5.97 -10.72
N ASP A 165 13.44 -5.31 -11.81
CA ASP A 165 13.90 -6.00 -13.00
C ASP A 165 15.26 -6.59 -12.62
N VAL A 166 15.36 -7.91 -12.64
CA VAL A 166 16.65 -8.58 -12.49
C VAL A 166 17.40 -8.24 -13.78
N HIS A 167 18.38 -7.35 -13.69
CA HIS A 167 19.37 -7.21 -14.74
C HIS A 167 20.20 -8.49 -14.69
N ASP A 168 19.93 -9.40 -15.63
CA ASP A 168 20.87 -10.45 -15.97
C ASP A 168 22.08 -9.73 -16.58
N ASP A 169 23.02 -9.31 -15.73
CA ASP A 169 24.37 -8.93 -16.15
C ASP A 169 25.08 -10.21 -16.61
N ASP A 170 24.62 -10.78 -17.73
CA ASP A 170 25.33 -11.77 -18.52
C ASP A 170 26.45 -11.06 -19.30
N GLU A 171 27.42 -10.51 -18.58
CA GLU A 171 28.73 -10.17 -19.13
C GLU A 171 29.80 -10.85 -18.28
N ASP A 172 29.87 -12.18 -18.43
CA ASP A 172 31.14 -12.89 -18.38
C ASP A 172 32.02 -12.39 -19.54
N GLU A 173 32.45 -11.13 -19.50
CA GLU A 173 33.66 -10.69 -20.18
C GLU A 173 34.81 -11.37 -19.47
N ALA A 174 35.06 -12.62 -19.85
CA ALA A 174 36.33 -13.27 -19.66
C ALA A 174 37.37 -12.43 -20.40
N VAL A 175 37.87 -11.40 -19.72
CA VAL A 175 39.10 -10.74 -20.11
C VAL A 175 40.17 -11.80 -20.03
N ASP A 176 40.58 -12.30 -21.20
CA ASP A 176 41.81 -13.08 -21.33
C ASP A 176 42.92 -12.24 -20.71
N VAL A 177 43.34 -12.64 -19.52
CA VAL A 177 44.52 -12.08 -18.86
C VAL A 177 45.70 -12.58 -19.68
N ASP A 178 46.05 -11.83 -20.72
CA ASP A 178 47.36 -11.91 -21.34
C ASP A 178 48.37 -11.57 -20.24
N ASP A 179 49.14 -12.57 -19.81
CA ASP A 179 50.25 -12.48 -18.84
C ASP A 179 51.43 -11.67 -19.44
N GLY A 180 51.13 -10.43 -19.85
CA GLY A 180 52.08 -9.44 -20.31
C GLY A 180 52.68 -8.67 -19.14
N ASP A 181 53.79 -9.21 -18.62
CA ASP A 181 54.93 -8.47 -18.08
C ASP A 181 54.61 -7.18 -17.26
N LEU A 182 54.23 -7.37 -15.99
CA LEU A 182 54.16 -6.30 -15.00
C LEU A 182 55.56 -5.88 -14.55
N SER A 183 56.29 -5.16 -15.42
CA SER A 183 57.44 -4.36 -15.00
C SER A 183 56.99 -2.94 -14.62
N ASP A 184 57.11 -2.62 -13.33
CA ASP A 184 57.22 -1.28 -12.75
C ASP A 184 56.18 -0.22 -13.17
N SER A 185 55.08 -0.17 -12.43
CA SER A 185 54.45 1.12 -12.09
C SER A 185 54.00 1.11 -10.63
N GLU A 186 54.88 1.62 -9.79
CA GLU A 186 54.71 1.93 -8.38
C GLU A 186 53.45 2.80 -8.17
N ILE A 187 52.37 2.23 -7.64
CA ILE A 187 51.18 3.00 -7.23
C ILE A 187 51.48 3.57 -5.83
N PRO A 188 51.63 4.90 -5.65
CA PRO A 188 51.90 5.47 -4.35
C PRO A 188 50.64 5.39 -3.48
N ILE A 189 50.66 4.52 -2.48
CA ILE A 189 49.72 4.53 -1.35
C ILE A 189 50.01 5.76 -0.48
N PRO A 190 49.07 6.71 -0.29
CA PRO A 190 49.26 7.80 0.65
C PRO A 190 49.19 7.26 2.08
N ILE A 191 50.35 7.21 2.74
CA ILE A 191 50.52 6.88 4.15
C ILE A 191 50.68 8.16 4.98
N HIS A 192 49.94 8.21 6.09
CA HIS A 192 50.00 9.13 7.24
C HIS A 192 49.21 10.46 7.10
N ALA A 193 48.33 10.78 8.04
CA ALA A 193 48.79 11.32 9.31
C ALA A 193 48.23 10.62 10.56
N ARG A 194 49.19 10.23 11.39
CA ARG A 194 49.09 9.64 12.72
C ARG A 194 48.64 10.72 13.71
N THR A 195 47.65 10.39 14.53
CA THR A 195 47.23 11.12 15.72
C THR A 195 48.42 11.34 16.66
N THR A 196 48.66 12.58 17.09
CA THR A 196 49.47 12.89 18.26
C THR A 196 48.62 13.64 19.28
N ASN A 197 48.36 12.97 20.41
CA ASN A 197 47.81 13.56 21.62
C ASN A 197 48.76 14.63 22.18
N GLY A 198 48.21 15.79 22.52
CA GLY A 198 48.90 16.85 23.25
C GLY A 198 48.05 17.30 24.44
N HIS A 199 48.17 16.55 25.53
CA HIS A 199 47.64 16.89 26.85
C HIS A 199 48.58 17.91 27.49
N MET A 200 48.12 19.14 27.75
CA MET A 200 48.76 20.04 28.71
C MET A 200 47.68 20.83 29.46
N TYR A 201 47.52 20.48 30.74
CA TYR A 201 47.02 21.39 31.76
C TYR A 201 48.08 22.46 32.01
N ASN A 202 47.64 23.71 32.24
CA ASN A 202 48.35 24.57 33.18
C ASN A 202 47.37 25.55 33.85
N THR A 203 47.50 25.55 35.17
CA THR A 203 47.19 26.55 36.22
C THR A 203 46.62 27.90 35.82
#